data_AF-A0A9X3KX28-F1
#
_entry.id   AF-A0A9X3KX28-F1
#
_cell.length_a   1.000
_cell.length_b   1.000
_cell.length_c   1.000
_cell.angle_alpha   90.00
_cell.angle_beta   90.00
_cell.angle_gamma   90.00
#
_symmetry.space_group_name_H-M   'P 1'
#
loop_
_entity.id
_entity.type
_entity.pdbx_description
1 polymer ?
#
loop_
_entity_poly.entity_id
_entity_poly.type
_entity_poly.pdbx_seq_one_letter_code
_entity_poly.pdbx_strand_id
1 'polypeptide(L)'
;MYFRKSDLSFPCRIAVITICSLFIFLIGTASGMPISNFGILAGVFAAFTIFIAVSTDRRLQARTTKPLPWIWEIAVNDVPVGTITDGQYAAILRGVLRNWRVAAEQLLASLKWAAVLAGKMVLISPLVLFWLLAVLAIAFPDESMPIVRELFVDWQGRAWGSVSLKNAVGITGMLAFFLAFFSMPARSLSRYEQAVDRRLRLYFNTPADGDVQALRLPAPWKDAKPT
;
A
#
# COMPACT_ATOMS: atom_id res chain seq x y z
N MET A 1 -9.32 -22.97 10.94
CA MET A 1 -8.00 -23.03 10.29
C MET A 1 -7.72 -21.65 9.71
N TYR A 2 -6.77 -20.89 10.26
CA TYR A 2 -6.48 -19.53 9.78
C TYR A 2 -5.25 -19.57 8.88
N PHE A 3 -5.46 -19.45 7.58
CA PHE A 3 -4.38 -19.24 6.62
C PHE A 3 -3.79 -17.84 6.84
N ARG A 4 -2.53 -17.80 7.28
CA ARG A 4 -1.85 -16.53 7.52
C ARG A 4 -1.16 -16.12 6.23
N LYS A 5 -1.70 -15.10 5.55
CA LYS A 5 -0.93 -14.36 4.53
C LYS A 5 0.37 -13.87 5.18
N SER A 6 1.48 -13.99 4.45
CA SER A 6 2.83 -13.80 4.98
C SER A 6 2.95 -12.54 5.87
N ASP A 7 3.76 -12.60 6.94
CA ASP A 7 3.98 -11.47 7.86
C ASP A 7 4.53 -10.20 7.15
N LEU A 8 4.96 -10.32 5.89
CA LEU A 8 5.39 -9.22 5.02
C LEU A 8 4.26 -8.50 4.27
N SER A 9 3.03 -9.03 4.27
CA SER A 9 1.89 -8.39 3.60
C SER A 9 1.53 -7.04 4.24
N PHE A 10 1.73 -6.90 5.55
CA PHE A 10 1.41 -5.70 6.31
C PHE A 10 2.35 -4.50 6.01
N PRO A 11 3.69 -4.63 6.09
CA PRO A 11 4.60 -3.55 5.69
C PRO A 11 4.47 -3.19 4.21
N CYS A 12 4.09 -4.15 3.35
CA CYS A 12 3.91 -3.90 1.91
C CYS A 12 2.65 -3.07 1.60
N ARG A 13 1.53 -3.35 2.29
CA ARG A 13 0.32 -2.49 2.23
C ARG A 13 0.62 -1.08 2.70
N ILE A 14 1.45 -0.92 3.74
CA ILE A 14 1.85 0.39 4.23
C ILE A 14 2.71 1.14 3.20
N ALA A 15 3.63 0.47 2.50
CA ALA A 15 4.42 1.10 1.44
C ALA A 15 3.54 1.61 0.28
N VAL A 16 2.56 0.82 -0.15
CA VAL A 16 1.58 1.23 -1.16
C VAL A 16 0.75 2.41 -0.67
N ILE A 17 0.17 2.33 0.54
CA ILE A 17 -0.58 3.43 1.16
C ILE A 17 0.30 4.68 1.28
N THR A 18 1.58 4.53 1.62
CA THR A 18 2.51 5.66 1.75
C THR A 18 2.71 6.36 0.42
N ILE A 19 2.91 5.61 -0.66
CA ILE A 19 3.06 6.17 -2.02
C ILE A 19 1.74 6.77 -2.52
N CYS A 20 0.59 6.15 -2.21
CA CYS A 20 -0.73 6.71 -2.50
C CYS A 20 -0.92 8.06 -1.79
N SER A 21 -0.64 8.10 -0.49
CA SER A 21 -0.76 9.30 0.33
C SER A 21 0.18 10.40 -0.15
N LEU A 22 1.41 10.06 -0.58
CA LEU A 22 2.35 11.00 -1.20
C LEU A 22 1.79 11.57 -2.51
N PHE A 23 1.05 10.76 -3.28
CA PHE A 23 0.42 11.18 -4.52
C PHE A 23 -0.82 12.06 -4.29
N ILE A 24 -1.67 11.71 -3.33
CA ILE A 24 -2.78 12.58 -2.85
C ILE A 24 -2.21 13.92 -2.38
N PHE A 25 -1.09 13.88 -1.66
CA PHE A 25 -0.40 15.09 -1.21
C PHE A 25 0.21 15.90 -2.35
N LEU A 26 0.75 15.26 -3.39
CA LEU A 26 1.25 15.95 -4.60
C LEU A 26 0.11 16.75 -5.27
N ILE A 27 -1.08 16.16 -5.37
CA ILE A 27 -2.29 16.84 -5.87
C ILE A 27 -2.69 17.98 -4.90
N GLY A 28 -2.57 17.76 -3.59
CA GLY A 28 -2.75 18.81 -2.58
C GLY A 28 -1.72 19.94 -2.63
N THR A 29 -0.49 19.70 -3.07
CA THR A 29 0.50 20.78 -3.30
C THR A 29 0.17 21.62 -4.53
N ALA A 30 -0.41 21.00 -5.57
CA ALA A 30 -0.96 21.74 -6.71
C ALA A 30 -2.15 22.64 -6.30
N SER A 31 -2.84 22.33 -5.20
CA SER A 31 -3.86 23.21 -4.58
C SER A 31 -3.30 24.34 -3.69
N GLY A 32 -1.98 24.59 -3.70
CA GLY A 32 -1.38 25.74 -3.03
C GLY A 32 -0.98 25.53 -1.56
N MET A 33 -0.66 24.28 -1.15
CA MET A 33 -0.02 24.04 0.14
C MET A 33 1.42 24.60 0.18
N PRO A 34 1.88 25.15 1.32
CA PRO A 34 3.27 25.51 1.52
C PRO A 34 4.20 24.30 1.34
N ILE A 35 5.27 24.47 0.55
CA ILE A 35 6.30 23.44 0.29
C ILE A 35 6.90 22.88 1.60
N SER A 36 6.94 23.67 2.66
CA SER A 36 7.40 23.24 3.99
C SER A 36 6.55 22.11 4.58
N ASN A 37 5.22 22.20 4.45
CA ASN A 37 4.30 21.17 4.96
C ASN A 37 4.47 19.85 4.20
N PHE A 38 4.74 19.94 2.89
CA PHE A 38 5.07 18.79 2.07
C PHE A 38 6.37 18.10 2.53
N GLY A 39 7.43 18.87 2.75
CA GLY A 39 8.72 18.33 3.20
C GLY A 39 8.61 17.61 4.56
N ILE A 40 7.86 18.18 5.50
CA ILE A 40 7.62 17.59 6.82
C ILE A 40 6.90 16.24 6.67
N LEU A 41 5.81 16.18 5.91
CA LEU A 41 5.04 14.94 5.77
C LEU A 41 5.79 13.86 5.01
N ALA A 42 6.46 14.21 3.90
CA ALA A 42 7.32 13.28 3.18
C ALA A 42 8.41 12.72 4.10
N GLY A 43 9.01 13.57 4.93
CA GLY A 43 9.99 13.17 5.95
C GLY A 43 9.40 12.22 7.00
N VAL A 44 8.21 12.51 7.54
CA VAL A 44 7.52 11.63 8.51
C VAL A 44 7.19 10.27 7.89
N PHE A 45 6.70 10.24 6.65
CA PHE A 45 6.43 8.99 5.94
C PHE A 45 7.70 8.19 5.64
N ALA A 46 8.78 8.85 5.21
CA ALA A 46 10.09 8.21 5.03
C ALA A 46 10.61 7.63 6.36
N ALA A 47 10.52 8.39 7.46
CA ALA A 47 10.90 7.91 8.78
C ALA A 47 10.05 6.71 9.23
N PHE A 48 8.73 6.75 9.00
CA PHE A 48 7.82 5.67 9.35
C PHE A 48 8.08 4.38 8.56
N THR A 49 8.33 4.49 7.25
CA THR A 49 8.68 3.33 6.41
C THR A 49 10.02 2.71 6.81
N ILE A 50 11.04 3.53 7.09
CA ILE A 50 12.33 3.05 7.63
C ILE A 50 12.13 2.38 9.00
N PHE A 51 11.35 3.00 9.89
CA PHE A 51 11.05 2.46 11.20
C PHE A 51 10.35 1.09 11.12
N ILE A 52 9.38 0.93 10.22
CA ILE A 52 8.72 -0.35 9.96
C ILE A 52 9.71 -1.38 9.40
N ALA A 53 10.55 -1.01 8.43
CA ALA A 53 11.53 -1.92 7.86
C ALA A 53 12.53 -2.42 8.92
N VAL A 54 13.08 -1.50 9.73
CA VAL A 54 14.03 -1.81 10.80
C VAL A 54 13.38 -2.63 11.91
N SER A 55 12.17 -2.25 12.36
CA SER A 55 11.46 -3.01 13.39
C SER A 55 11.09 -4.41 12.92
N THR A 56 10.73 -4.58 11.64
CA THR A 56 10.46 -5.89 11.04
C THR A 56 11.73 -6.73 10.95
N ASP A 57 12.86 -6.17 10.48
CA ASP A 57 14.14 -6.89 10.45
C ASP A 57 14.57 -7.35 11.85
N ARG A 58 14.44 -6.47 12.86
CA ARG A 58 14.76 -6.81 14.26
C ARG A 58 13.87 -7.92 14.81
N ARG A 59 12.56 -7.88 14.53
CA ARG A 59 11.62 -8.95 14.94
C ARG A 59 11.95 -10.29 14.29
N LEU A 60 12.30 -10.28 12.99
CA LEU A 60 12.71 -11.48 12.28
C LEU A 60 14.05 -12.02 12.79
N GLN A 61 15.02 -11.14 13.05
CA GLN A 61 16.29 -11.51 13.67
C GLN A 61 16.08 -12.18 15.03
N ALA A 62 15.22 -11.61 15.88
CA ALA A 62 14.91 -12.18 17.18
C ALA A 62 14.34 -13.60 17.07
N ARG A 63 13.47 -13.86 16.07
CA ARG A 63 12.91 -15.20 15.80
C ARG A 63 13.95 -16.18 15.25
N THR A 64 14.95 -15.70 14.51
CA THR A 64 16.07 -16.55 14.08
C THR A 64 16.95 -16.96 15.27
N THR A 65 17.19 -16.05 16.23
CA THR A 65 18.03 -16.34 17.41
C THR A 65 17.29 -17.09 18.51
N LYS A 66 16.01 -16.80 18.73
CA LYS A 66 15.14 -17.46 19.71
C LYS A 66 13.86 -17.90 18.99
N PRO A 67 13.88 -19.08 18.34
CA PRO A 67 12.72 -19.59 17.63
C PRO A 67 11.53 -19.80 18.57
N LEU A 68 10.34 -19.46 18.08
CA LEU A 68 9.11 -19.79 18.79
C LEU A 68 8.84 -21.30 18.65
N PRO A 69 8.16 -21.95 19.62
CA PRO A 69 7.90 -23.38 19.61
C PRO A 69 6.74 -23.75 18.66
N TRP A 70 6.83 -23.25 17.42
CA TRP A 70 5.84 -23.45 16.37
C TRP A 70 6.52 -24.00 15.13
N ILE A 71 5.74 -24.76 14.37
CA ILE A 71 6.14 -25.27 13.06
C ILE A 71 5.21 -24.66 12.02
N TRP A 72 5.76 -24.33 10.87
CA TRP A 72 5.03 -23.84 9.72
C TRP A 72 4.87 -24.98 8.73
N GLU A 73 3.65 -25.44 8.51
CA GLU A 73 3.31 -26.32 7.41
C GLU A 73 3.12 -25.48 6.16
N ILE A 74 3.84 -25.82 5.10
CA ILE A 74 3.79 -25.13 3.82
C ILE A 74 2.98 -25.97 2.86
N ALA A 75 1.90 -25.39 2.35
CA ALA A 75 1.08 -25.96 1.30
C ALA A 75 1.24 -25.17 0.00
N VAL A 76 1.27 -25.86 -1.13
CA VAL A 76 1.26 -25.27 -2.47
C VAL A 76 0.01 -25.75 -3.18
N ASN A 77 -0.86 -24.81 -3.58
CA ASN A 77 -2.18 -25.13 -4.15
C ASN A 77 -2.98 -26.11 -3.27
N ASP A 78 -3.05 -25.82 -1.97
CA ASP A 78 -3.74 -26.64 -0.94
C ASP A 78 -3.14 -28.04 -0.70
N VAL A 79 -2.02 -28.38 -1.35
CA VAL A 79 -1.30 -29.64 -1.13
C VAL A 79 -0.16 -29.41 -0.13
N PRO A 80 -0.14 -30.09 1.03
CA PRO A 80 0.96 -29.96 1.99
C PRO A 80 2.25 -30.52 1.39
N VAL A 81 3.28 -29.68 1.34
CA VAL A 81 4.59 -30.01 0.77
C VAL A 81 5.59 -30.38 1.85
N GLY A 82 5.50 -29.75 3.01
CA GLY A 82 6.37 -30.05 4.14
C GLY A 82 6.29 -29.03 5.25
N THR A 83 7.11 -29.25 6.29
CA THR A 83 7.14 -28.42 7.48
C THR A 83 8.48 -27.73 7.66
N ILE A 84 8.48 -26.49 8.16
CA ILE A 84 9.68 -25.69 8.44
C ILE A 84 9.60 -25.10 9.86
N THR A 85 10.73 -25.05 10.55
CA THR A 85 10.80 -24.45 11.90
C THR A 85 10.62 -22.93 11.83
N ASP A 86 10.14 -22.32 12.93
CA ASP A 86 9.95 -20.86 13.01
C ASP A 86 11.22 -20.07 12.67
N GLY A 87 12.38 -20.52 13.19
CA GLY A 87 13.66 -19.85 12.97
C GLY A 87 14.11 -19.88 11.51
N GLN A 88 13.94 -21.02 10.84
CA GLN A 88 14.24 -21.16 9.41
C GLN A 88 13.27 -20.33 8.55
N TYR A 89 11.98 -20.35 8.88
CA TYR A 89 10.99 -19.52 8.19
C TYR A 89 11.32 -18.03 8.34
N ALA A 90 11.61 -17.57 9.57
CA ALA A 90 12.01 -16.19 9.83
C ALA A 90 13.29 -15.79 9.08
N ALA A 91 14.26 -16.69 8.95
CA ALA A 91 15.48 -16.46 8.17
C ALA A 91 15.18 -16.26 6.67
N ILE A 92 14.26 -17.04 6.10
CA ILE A 92 13.82 -16.87 4.70
C ILE A 92 13.14 -15.50 4.54
N LEU A 93 12.19 -15.16 5.39
CA LEU A 93 11.49 -13.86 5.35
C LEU A 93 12.48 -12.69 5.45
N ARG A 94 13.46 -12.79 6.35
CA ARG A 94 14.50 -11.78 6.54
C ARG A 94 15.41 -11.64 5.31
N GLY A 95 15.78 -12.77 4.71
CA GLY A 95 16.59 -12.79 3.49
C GLY A 95 15.88 -12.11 2.32
N VAL A 96 14.57 -12.28 2.20
CA VAL A 96 13.76 -11.58 1.19
C VAL A 96 13.64 -10.09 1.53
N LEU A 97 13.40 -9.72 2.79
CA LEU A 97 13.31 -8.32 3.22
C LEU A 97 14.56 -7.51 2.88
N ARG A 98 15.75 -8.09 3.11
CA ARG A 98 17.05 -7.44 2.86
C ARG A 98 17.49 -7.49 1.39
N ASN A 99 16.74 -8.17 0.52
CA ASN A 99 17.07 -8.24 -0.89
C ASN A 99 16.68 -6.93 -1.60
N TRP A 100 17.69 -6.11 -1.94
CA TRP A 100 17.48 -4.82 -2.60
C TRP A 100 16.75 -4.94 -3.94
N ARG A 101 16.90 -6.05 -4.66
CA ARG A 101 16.23 -6.25 -5.97
C ARG A 101 14.72 -6.34 -5.80
N VAL A 102 14.26 -7.07 -4.78
CA VAL A 102 12.83 -7.19 -4.45
C VAL A 102 12.28 -5.83 -4.01
N ALA A 103 13.07 -5.06 -3.25
CA ALA A 103 12.71 -3.70 -2.88
C ALA A 103 12.55 -2.78 -4.11
N ALA A 104 13.50 -2.84 -5.06
CA ALA A 104 13.44 -2.07 -6.29
C ALA A 104 12.25 -2.46 -7.17
N GLU A 105 11.95 -3.75 -7.29
CA GLU A 105 10.78 -4.25 -8.02
C GLU A 105 9.46 -3.81 -7.37
N GLN A 106 9.39 -3.83 -6.04
CA GLN A 106 8.22 -3.33 -5.30
C GLN A 106 8.06 -1.82 -5.49
N LEU A 107 9.15 -1.05 -5.46
CA LEU A 107 9.12 0.39 -5.71
C LEU A 107 8.62 0.68 -7.13
N LEU A 108 9.15 -0.01 -8.14
CA LEU A 108 8.72 0.14 -9.53
C LEU A 108 7.25 -0.25 -9.71
N ALA A 109 6.81 -1.36 -9.10
CA ALA A 109 5.42 -1.79 -9.14
C ALA A 109 4.49 -0.74 -8.49
N SER A 110 4.91 -0.17 -7.37
CA SER A 110 4.15 0.88 -6.67
C SER A 110 4.12 2.17 -7.49
N LEU A 111 5.21 2.53 -8.16
CA LEU A 111 5.27 3.69 -9.04
C LEU A 111 4.37 3.53 -10.27
N LYS A 112 4.37 2.35 -10.90
CA LYS A 112 3.45 2.03 -12.00
C LYS A 112 2.00 2.14 -11.55
N TRP A 113 1.68 1.59 -10.39
CA TRP A 113 0.34 1.69 -9.82
C TRP A 113 -0.05 3.14 -9.55
N ALA A 114 0.86 3.94 -8.99
CA ALA A 114 0.64 5.38 -8.76
C ALA A 114 0.44 6.15 -10.07
N ALA A 115 1.19 5.84 -11.12
CA ALA A 115 1.02 6.46 -12.43
C ALA A 115 -0.34 6.14 -13.06
N VAL A 116 -0.81 4.89 -12.95
CA VAL A 116 -2.17 4.51 -13.39
C VAL A 116 -3.23 5.26 -12.57
N LEU A 117 -3.00 5.45 -11.28
CA LEU A 117 -3.89 6.22 -10.41
C LEU A 117 -3.95 7.68 -10.85
N ALA A 118 -2.79 8.29 -11.09
CA ALA A 118 -2.67 9.64 -11.61
C ALA A 118 -3.45 9.81 -12.92
N GLY A 119 -3.27 8.89 -13.86
CA GLY A 119 -3.97 8.93 -15.15
C GLY A 119 -5.50 8.86 -14.98
N LYS A 120 -5.98 7.98 -14.10
CA LYS A 120 -7.41 7.91 -13.76
C LYS A 120 -7.91 9.18 -13.08
N MET A 121 -7.12 9.78 -12.20
CA MET A 121 -7.46 11.03 -11.51
C MET A 121 -7.68 12.19 -12.48
N VAL A 122 -6.79 12.34 -13.47
CA VAL A 122 -6.91 13.37 -14.51
C VAL A 122 -8.20 13.19 -15.31
N LEU A 123 -8.60 11.95 -15.57
CA LEU A 123 -9.82 11.64 -16.33
C LEU A 123 -11.11 11.78 -15.50
N ILE A 124 -11.08 11.38 -14.23
CA ILE A 124 -12.25 11.37 -13.33
C ILE A 124 -12.53 12.76 -12.73
N SER A 125 -11.50 13.56 -12.45
CA SER A 125 -11.63 14.89 -11.84
C SER A 125 -12.63 15.82 -12.58
N PRO A 126 -12.53 16.05 -13.91
CA PRO A 126 -13.48 16.93 -14.60
C PRO A 126 -14.90 16.38 -14.58
N LEU A 127 -15.05 15.05 -14.63
CA LEU A 127 -16.36 14.40 -14.53
C LEU A 127 -17.00 14.63 -13.16
N VAL A 128 -16.22 14.45 -12.08
CA VAL A 128 -16.68 14.70 -10.70
C VAL A 128 -17.05 16.16 -10.51
N LEU A 129 -16.21 17.09 -10.97
CA LEU A 129 -16.48 18.52 -10.87
C LEU A 129 -17.78 18.88 -11.59
N PHE A 130 -17.97 18.39 -12.82
CA PHE A 130 -19.18 18.62 -13.60
C PHE A 130 -20.43 18.15 -12.86
N TRP A 131 -20.42 16.91 -12.35
CA TRP A 131 -21.58 16.36 -11.66
C TRP A 131 -21.85 17.04 -10.31
N LEU A 132 -20.82 17.46 -9.57
CA LEU A 132 -20.99 18.25 -8.35
C LEU A 132 -21.71 19.56 -8.65
N LEU A 133 -21.26 20.29 -9.67
CA LEU A 133 -21.88 21.55 -10.08
C LEU A 133 -23.31 21.35 -10.58
N ALA A 134 -23.56 20.29 -11.35
CA ALA A 134 -24.90 19.95 -11.84
C ALA A 134 -25.87 19.63 -10.69
N VAL A 135 -25.45 18.82 -9.71
CA VAL A 135 -26.26 18.51 -8.52
C VAL A 135 -26.53 19.76 -7.70
N LEU A 136 -25.54 20.64 -7.53
CA LEU A 136 -25.69 21.91 -6.82
C LEU A 136 -26.73 22.81 -7.51
N ALA A 137 -26.68 22.89 -8.84
CA ALA A 137 -27.61 23.70 -9.63
C ALA A 137 -29.05 23.15 -9.60
N ILE A 138 -29.24 21.83 -9.53
CA ILE A 138 -30.57 21.21 -9.45
C ILE A 138 -31.15 21.32 -8.04
N ALA A 139 -30.34 21.06 -7.01
CA ALA A 139 -30.81 21.03 -5.63
C ALA A 139 -31.00 22.43 -5.03
N PHE A 140 -30.12 23.38 -5.37
CA PHE A 140 -30.09 24.72 -4.80
C PHE A 140 -29.83 25.77 -5.90
N PRO A 141 -30.80 25.99 -6.81
CA PRO A 141 -30.59 26.86 -7.98
C PRO A 141 -30.23 28.30 -7.62
N ASP A 142 -30.86 28.87 -6.60
CA ASP A 142 -30.65 30.27 -6.20
C ASP A 142 -29.35 30.47 -5.40
N GLU A 143 -28.95 29.47 -4.59
CA GLU A 143 -27.75 29.53 -3.76
C GLU A 143 -26.47 29.10 -4.51
N SER A 144 -26.60 28.32 -5.59
CA SER A 144 -25.46 27.79 -6.35
C SER A 144 -24.81 28.80 -7.29
N MET A 145 -25.60 29.67 -7.92
CA MET A 145 -25.11 30.65 -8.90
C MET A 145 -24.00 31.59 -8.37
N PRO A 146 -24.09 32.16 -7.15
CA PRO A 146 -22.98 32.97 -6.61
C PRO A 146 -21.70 32.16 -6.38
N ILE A 147 -21.81 30.89 -5.94
CA ILE A 147 -20.66 29.99 -5.72
C ILE A 147 -19.96 29.69 -7.06
N VAL A 148 -20.73 29.39 -8.11
CA VAL A 148 -20.19 29.14 -9.46
C VAL A 148 -19.49 30.37 -10.01
N ARG A 149 -20.09 31.55 -9.82
CA ARG A 149 -19.51 32.82 -10.28
C ARG A 149 -18.22 33.15 -9.55
N GLU A 150 -18.18 32.98 -8.22
CA GLU A 150 -16.97 33.17 -7.41
C GLU A 150 -15.86 32.22 -7.86
N LEU A 151 -16.16 30.93 -8.02
CA LEU A 151 -15.20 29.94 -8.49
C LEU A 151 -14.67 30.27 -9.89
N PHE A 152 -15.52 30.76 -10.80
CA PHE A 152 -15.12 31.16 -12.14
C PHE A 152 -14.18 32.38 -12.12
N VAL A 153 -14.50 33.39 -11.31
CA VAL A 153 -13.65 34.58 -11.13
C VAL A 153 -12.31 34.20 -10.53
N ASP A 154 -12.30 33.38 -9.48
CA ASP A 154 -11.07 32.90 -8.85
C ASP A 154 -10.20 32.06 -9.79
N TRP A 155 -10.84 31.22 -10.61
CA TRP A 155 -10.16 30.42 -11.63
C TRP A 155 -9.52 31.31 -12.70
N GLN A 156 -10.26 32.26 -13.27
CA GLN A 156 -9.74 33.18 -14.27
C GLN A 156 -8.63 34.07 -13.72
N GLY A 157 -8.79 34.53 -12.47
CA GLY A 157 -7.79 35.32 -11.75
C GLY A 157 -6.57 34.51 -11.33
N ARG A 158 -6.55 33.18 -11.55
CA ARG A 158 -5.51 32.26 -11.05
C ARG A 158 -5.26 32.48 -9.56
N ALA A 159 -6.33 32.74 -8.81
CA ALA A 159 -6.31 33.05 -7.40
C ALA A 159 -6.09 31.77 -6.59
N TRP A 160 -4.95 31.10 -6.76
CA TRP A 160 -4.59 29.86 -6.05
C TRP A 160 -4.57 30.01 -4.53
N GLY A 161 -4.58 31.25 -4.03
CA GLY A 161 -4.73 31.57 -2.61
C GLY A 161 -6.18 31.51 -2.10
N SER A 162 -7.18 31.62 -2.99
CA SER A 162 -8.61 31.67 -2.64
C SER A 162 -9.04 30.43 -1.87
N VAL A 163 -9.83 30.66 -0.82
CA VAL A 163 -10.42 29.61 0.00
C VAL A 163 -11.41 28.78 -0.83
N SER A 164 -12.23 29.44 -1.65
CA SER A 164 -13.26 28.81 -2.48
C SER A 164 -12.66 27.91 -3.54
N LEU A 165 -11.61 28.37 -4.23
CA LEU A 165 -10.89 27.55 -5.21
C LEU A 165 -10.16 26.37 -4.56
N LYS A 166 -9.51 26.57 -3.41
CA LYS A 166 -8.87 25.49 -2.65
C LYS A 166 -9.85 24.41 -2.22
N ASN A 167 -11.01 24.82 -1.70
CA ASN A 167 -12.05 23.89 -1.26
C ASN A 167 -12.63 23.11 -2.44
N ALA A 168 -12.91 23.78 -3.56
CA ALA A 168 -13.43 23.12 -4.76
C ALA A 168 -12.45 22.07 -5.32
N VAL A 169 -11.16 22.43 -5.43
CA VAL A 169 -10.10 21.49 -5.86
C VAL A 169 -9.93 20.36 -4.85
N GLY A 170 -9.97 20.65 -3.55
CA GLY A 170 -9.84 19.66 -2.48
C GLY A 170 -10.98 18.63 -2.49
N ILE A 171 -12.23 19.08 -2.53
CA ILE A 171 -13.42 18.21 -2.55
C ILE A 171 -13.44 17.36 -3.84
N THR A 172 -13.23 18.00 -4.99
CA THR A 172 -13.20 17.30 -6.29
C THR A 172 -12.06 16.28 -6.33
N GLY A 173 -10.87 16.67 -5.90
CA GLY A 173 -9.70 15.81 -5.85
C GLY A 173 -9.90 14.62 -4.91
N MET A 174 -10.52 14.83 -3.74
CA MET A 174 -10.82 13.76 -2.79
C MET A 174 -11.82 12.76 -3.37
N LEU A 175 -12.93 13.22 -3.95
CA LEU A 175 -13.93 12.35 -4.58
C LEU A 175 -13.36 11.60 -5.78
N ALA A 176 -12.61 12.28 -6.64
CA ALA A 176 -11.91 11.66 -7.76
C ALA A 176 -10.92 10.60 -7.27
N PHE A 177 -10.22 10.84 -6.15
CA PHE A 177 -9.31 9.85 -5.55
C PHE A 177 -10.04 8.58 -5.16
N PHE A 178 -11.13 8.70 -4.41
CA PHE A 178 -11.90 7.53 -4.00
C PHE A 178 -12.44 6.77 -5.20
N LEU A 179 -13.03 7.45 -6.18
CA LEU A 179 -13.54 6.82 -7.40
C LEU A 179 -12.42 6.13 -8.20
N ALA A 180 -11.29 6.80 -8.38
CA ALA A 180 -10.14 6.24 -9.07
C ALA A 180 -9.61 5.00 -8.33
N PHE A 181 -9.45 5.09 -7.01
CA PHE A 181 -8.98 4.02 -6.15
C PHE A 181 -9.91 2.79 -6.17
N PHE A 182 -11.21 2.98 -5.98
CA PHE A 182 -12.19 1.89 -6.02
C PHE A 182 -12.37 1.30 -7.43
N SER A 183 -12.09 2.07 -8.49
CA SER A 183 -12.10 1.56 -9.86
C SER A 183 -10.89 0.70 -10.22
N MET A 184 -9.90 0.58 -9.33
CA MET A 184 -8.73 -0.24 -9.58
C MET A 184 -8.98 -1.70 -9.19
N PRO A 185 -8.49 -2.66 -10.00
CA PRO A 185 -8.53 -4.06 -9.60
C PRO A 185 -7.69 -4.25 -8.32
N ALA A 186 -8.19 -5.06 -7.38
CA ALA A 186 -7.53 -5.36 -6.10
C ALA A 186 -6.19 -6.13 -6.22
N ARG A 187 -5.66 -6.28 -7.43
CA ARG A 187 -4.46 -7.06 -7.75
C ARG A 187 -3.19 -6.22 -7.53
N SER A 188 -2.88 -5.90 -6.28
CA SER A 188 -1.50 -5.64 -5.88
C SER A 188 -0.95 -6.89 -5.18
N LEU A 189 -0.56 -7.90 -5.98
CA LEU A 189 0.28 -8.99 -5.45
C LEU A 189 1.60 -8.36 -5.02
N SER A 190 1.93 -8.47 -3.73
CA SER A 190 3.19 -7.95 -3.20
C SER A 190 4.35 -8.66 -3.89
N ARG A 191 5.34 -7.91 -4.41
CA ARG A 191 6.57 -8.52 -4.96
C ARG A 191 7.36 -9.25 -3.87
N TYR A 192 7.20 -8.84 -2.62
CA TYR A 192 7.76 -9.55 -1.47
C TYR A 192 7.09 -10.91 -1.25
N GLU A 193 5.77 -11.02 -1.38
CA GLU A 193 5.06 -12.32 -1.29
C GLU A 193 5.57 -13.26 -2.38
N GLN A 194 5.60 -12.82 -3.64
CA GLN A 194 6.12 -13.63 -4.75
C GLN A 194 7.56 -14.10 -4.53
N ALA A 195 8.40 -13.25 -3.94
CA ALA A 195 9.79 -13.59 -3.63
C ALA A 195 9.91 -14.59 -2.46
N VAL A 196 9.04 -14.50 -1.44
CA VAL A 196 8.93 -15.50 -0.36
C VAL A 196 8.47 -16.84 -0.94
N ASP A 197 7.41 -16.84 -1.73
CA ASP A 197 6.84 -18.04 -2.34
C ASP A 197 7.86 -18.76 -3.22
N ARG A 198 8.63 -18.00 -3.99
CA ARG A 198 9.74 -18.54 -4.79
C ARG A 198 10.82 -19.18 -3.90
N ARG A 199 11.18 -18.56 -2.78
CA ARG A 199 12.19 -19.10 -1.84
C ARG A 199 11.70 -20.33 -1.12
N LEU A 200 10.42 -20.38 -0.72
CA LEU A 200 9.82 -21.56 -0.09
C LEU A 200 9.77 -22.74 -1.06
N ARG A 201 9.40 -22.52 -2.33
CA ARG A 201 9.41 -23.58 -3.35
C ARG A 201 10.80 -24.13 -3.62
N LEU A 202 11.81 -23.26 -3.69
CA LEU A 202 13.20 -23.68 -3.81
C LEU A 202 13.67 -24.47 -2.57
N TYR A 203 13.22 -24.10 -1.38
CA TYR A 203 13.56 -24.81 -0.14
C TYR A 203 13.00 -26.24 -0.12
N PHE A 204 11.76 -26.44 -0.59
CA PHE A 204 11.12 -27.76 -0.68
C PHE A 204 11.30 -28.45 -2.04
N ASN A 205 12.15 -27.90 -2.92
CA ASN A 205 12.40 -28.41 -4.28
C ASN A 205 11.12 -28.74 -5.08
N THR A 206 10.09 -27.89 -4.93
CA THR A 206 8.78 -28.14 -5.52
C THR A 206 8.64 -27.37 -6.84
N PRO A 207 8.39 -28.05 -7.98
CA PRO A 207 8.25 -27.41 -9.29
C PRO A 207 6.86 -26.78 -9.49
N ALA A 208 5.90 -27.04 -8.60
CA ALA A 208 4.54 -26.53 -8.71
C ALA A 208 4.51 -25.00 -8.62
N ASP A 209 3.86 -24.37 -9.61
CA ASP A 209 3.54 -22.95 -9.60
C ASP A 209 2.15 -22.72 -8.99
N GLY A 210 1.95 -21.58 -8.33
CA GLY A 210 0.67 -21.25 -7.69
C GLY A 210 0.80 -20.67 -6.28
N ASP A 211 -0.31 -20.72 -5.54
CA ASP A 211 -0.46 -20.08 -4.24
C ASP A 211 0.28 -20.86 -3.15
N VAL A 212 1.17 -20.19 -2.41
CA VAL A 212 1.92 -20.78 -1.31
C VAL A 212 1.32 -20.30 0.00
N GLN A 213 0.86 -21.24 0.80
CA GLN A 213 0.20 -20.97 2.07
C GLN A 213 1.05 -21.51 3.21
N ALA A 214 1.27 -20.67 4.22
CA ALA A 214 1.99 -21.05 5.43
C ALA A 214 0.98 -21.19 6.60
N LEU A 215 0.73 -22.43 7.01
CA LEU A 215 -0.13 -22.76 8.13
C LEU A 215 0.72 -22.91 9.40
N ARG A 216 0.34 -22.20 10.46
CA ARG A 216 1.01 -22.30 11.75
C ARG A 216 0.42 -23.45 12.56
N LEU A 217 1.27 -24.39 12.94
CA LEU A 217 0.96 -25.51 13.80
C LEU A 217 1.71 -25.40 15.13
N PRO A 218 1.11 -25.82 16.26
CA PRO A 218 1.87 -26.03 17.49
C PRO A 218 2.94 -27.09 17.22
N ALA A 219 4.17 -26.89 17.69
CA ALA A 219 5.21 -27.89 17.52
C ALA A 219 4.75 -29.23 18.14
N PRO A 220 4.87 -30.36 17.45
CA PRO A 220 4.57 -31.66 18.02
C PRO A 220 5.48 -31.88 19.23
N TRP A 221 4.88 -32.34 20.33
CA TRP A 221 5.50 -32.57 21.64
C TRP A 221 6.79 -33.43 21.60
N LYS A 222 7.04 -34.15 20.51
CA LYS A 222 8.18 -35.07 20.36
C LYS A 222 9.53 -34.40 20.06
N ASP A 223 9.56 -33.15 19.61
CA ASP A 223 10.82 -32.44 19.28
C ASP A 223 11.23 -31.39 20.31
N ALA A 224 10.53 -31.30 21.44
CA ALA A 224 10.96 -30.52 22.60
C ALA A 224 12.08 -31.26 23.36
N LYS A 225 13.23 -31.48 22.71
CA LYS A 225 14.45 -31.85 23.46
C LYS A 225 15.13 -30.56 23.93
N PRO A 226 15.34 -30.39 25.25
CA PRO A 226 16.23 -29.38 25.76
C PRO A 226 17.68 -29.84 25.48
N THR A 227 18.39 -29.08 24.67
CA THR A 227 19.86 -29.03 24.67
C THR A 227 20.27 -27.58 24.61
#